data_AF-A0A1W0ABX0-F1
#
_entry.id   AF-A0A1W0ABX0-F1
#
_cell.length_a   1.000
_cell.length_b   1.000
_cell.length_c   1.000
_cell.angle_alpha   90.00
_cell.angle_beta   90.00
_cell.angle_gamma   90.00
#
_symmetry.space_group_name_H-M   'P 1'
#
loop_
_entity.id
_entity.type
_entity.pdbx_description
1 polymer ?
#
loop_
_entity_poly.entity_id
_entity_poly.type
_entity_poly.pdbx_seq_one_letter_code
_entity_poly.pdbx_strand_id
1 'polypeptide(L)'
;MGIEFKVENDPVLDRDNVAIALAVQAIADQSITIVATTHILFNPRRGDVKLAQCQRLLECIEQLQQKHCPAEPRVIICGDFNFTPCSPLYSYFSTGALDCSQLKSSDLSCQIATNGSFFHTRLHHDEINRHQGGGAAAGKYTITNATEKKGFHLEYSNKYVGKNATHSLTLKSAYAQEPTDNTTGEPLFTTYHERFYGTVDYIWYTTPTLTCTGVMEMPKNDDFFRRIRSLPTQLLREILTWAPDVICLQEVDHFDDYFETELASHGYEGKYQRRTGETTLDGCAIFIRSATFTIVEEMGIEFKVENDPVLD
;
A
#
# COMPACT_ATOMS: atom_id res chain seq x y z
N MET A 1 5.97 26.64 -12.83
CA MET A 1 6.87 26.92 -11.70
C MET A 1 7.17 25.58 -11.06
N GLY A 2 8.39 25.07 -11.19
CA GLY A 2 8.74 23.71 -10.80
C GLY A 2 8.87 23.62 -9.28
N ILE A 3 8.22 22.61 -8.69
CA ILE A 3 8.32 22.28 -7.27
C ILE A 3 9.69 21.61 -7.05
N GLU A 4 10.48 22.06 -6.07
CA GLU A 4 11.72 21.37 -5.64
C GLU A 4 11.36 20.04 -4.94
N PHE A 5 12.20 19.00 -4.99
CA PHE A 5 11.81 17.60 -4.63
C PHE A 5 12.60 16.96 -3.48
N LYS A 6 12.94 17.80 -2.51
CA LYS A 6 12.98 17.58 -1.05
C LYS A 6 12.65 18.98 -0.55
N VAL A 7 11.38 19.25 -0.29
CA VAL A 7 11.01 20.58 0.17
C VAL A 7 11.09 20.48 1.67
N GLU A 8 12.24 20.84 2.23
CA GLU A 8 12.38 20.91 3.67
C GLU A 8 11.19 21.70 4.22
N ASN A 9 10.45 21.07 5.13
CA ASN A 9 9.22 21.59 5.73
C ASN A 9 7.94 21.54 4.85
N ASP A 10 7.90 20.76 3.75
CA ASP A 10 6.65 20.44 3.06
C ASP A 10 5.97 19.24 3.74
N PRO A 11 4.76 19.45 4.30
CA PRO A 11 4.10 18.46 5.13
C PRO A 11 3.57 17.25 4.35
N VAL A 12 3.61 17.25 3.01
CA VAL A 12 3.14 16.14 2.18
C VAL A 12 4.32 15.37 1.56
N LEU A 13 5.39 16.08 1.20
CA LEU A 13 6.50 15.50 0.44
C LEU A 13 7.65 14.95 1.28
N ASP A 14 7.80 15.39 2.53
CA ASP A 14 8.88 14.98 3.45
C ASP A 14 8.30 14.43 4.76
N ARG A 15 7.36 13.46 4.66
CA ARG A 15 6.80 12.79 5.84
C ARG A 15 7.67 11.61 6.28
N ASP A 16 7.85 11.49 7.59
CA ASP A 16 8.42 10.30 8.23
C ASP A 16 7.38 9.16 8.19
N ASN A 17 7.19 8.57 7.00
CA ASN A 17 6.27 7.45 6.80
C ASN A 17 6.62 6.28 7.75
N VAL A 18 5.59 5.55 8.18
CA VAL A 18 5.72 4.43 9.10
C VAL A 18 4.86 3.26 8.64
N ALA A 19 5.12 2.09 9.22
CA ALA A 19 4.25 0.94 9.15
C ALA A 19 4.10 0.30 10.53
N ILE A 20 3.09 -0.53 10.69
CA ILE A 20 2.91 -1.40 11.85
C ILE A 20 2.62 -2.81 11.36
N ALA A 21 3.20 -3.80 12.03
CA ALA A 21 2.94 -5.21 11.79
C ALA A 21 2.61 -5.93 13.10
N LEU A 22 1.60 -6.79 13.08
CA LEU A 22 1.18 -7.62 14.20
C LEU A 22 1.31 -9.09 13.82
N ALA A 23 1.84 -9.91 14.72
CA ALA A 23 1.60 -11.35 14.71
C ALA A 23 0.32 -11.61 15.52
N VAL A 24 -0.72 -12.10 14.87
CA VAL A 24 -2.03 -12.36 15.48
C VAL A 24 -2.33 -13.85 15.46
N GLN A 25 -2.76 -14.39 16.61
CA GLN A 25 -3.10 -15.80 16.75
C GLN A 25 -4.61 -15.98 16.74
N ALA A 26 -5.11 -16.83 15.84
CA ALA A 26 -6.52 -17.18 15.78
C ALA A 26 -6.91 -18.01 17.01
N ILE A 27 -8.00 -17.64 17.68
CA ILE A 27 -8.49 -18.39 18.84
C ILE A 27 -8.98 -19.79 18.41
N ALA A 28 -9.57 -19.88 17.23
CA ALA A 28 -10.22 -21.10 16.74
C ALA A 28 -9.27 -22.28 16.54
N ASP A 29 -8.08 -22.04 15.95
CA ASP A 29 -7.14 -23.10 15.57
C ASP A 29 -5.69 -22.83 15.98
N GLN A 30 -5.44 -21.74 16.70
CA GLN A 30 -4.12 -21.30 17.16
C GLN A 30 -3.12 -20.95 16.04
N SER A 31 -3.57 -20.87 14.78
CA SER A 31 -2.74 -20.44 13.66
C SER A 31 -2.33 -18.98 13.81
N ILE A 32 -1.10 -18.65 13.41
CA ILE A 32 -0.58 -17.29 13.45
C ILE A 32 -0.58 -16.69 12.05
N THR A 33 -1.14 -15.49 11.92
CA THR A 33 -1.10 -14.66 10.73
C THR A 33 -0.36 -13.36 11.03
N ILE A 34 0.51 -12.94 10.14
CA ILE A 34 1.14 -11.61 10.19
C ILE A 34 0.24 -10.64 9.43
N VAL A 35 -0.21 -9.59 10.09
CA VAL A 35 -0.98 -8.51 9.48
C VAL A 35 -0.16 -7.25 9.56
N ALA A 36 0.07 -6.58 8.44
CA ALA A 36 0.80 -5.33 8.38
C ALA A 36 0.01 -4.25 7.67
N THR A 37 0.22 -3.00 8.06
CA THR A 37 -0.25 -1.86 7.29
C THR A 37 0.72 -0.70 7.25
N THR A 38 0.71 0.02 6.14
CA THR A 38 1.66 1.09 5.83
C THR A 38 1.01 2.21 5.02
N HIS A 39 1.66 3.36 4.98
CA HIS A 39 1.43 4.41 3.99
C HIS A 39 2.79 4.83 3.42
N ILE A 40 3.13 4.34 2.22
CA ILE A 40 4.40 4.59 1.53
C ILE A 40 4.45 6.04 1.00
N LEU A 41 5.65 6.62 0.89
CA LEU A 41 5.88 7.98 0.42
C LEU A 41 5.05 8.33 -0.83
N PHE A 42 4.37 9.48 -0.79
CA PHE A 42 3.55 9.95 -1.90
C PHE A 42 4.38 10.35 -3.13
N ASN A 43 5.49 11.09 -2.91
CA ASN A 43 6.24 11.78 -3.96
C ASN A 43 6.53 10.88 -5.18
N PRO A 44 5.91 11.14 -6.35
CA PRO A 44 5.94 10.24 -7.49
C PRO A 44 7.30 10.19 -8.19
N ARG A 45 8.22 11.11 -7.87
CA ARG A 45 9.58 11.15 -8.44
C ARG A 45 10.61 10.42 -7.59
N ARG A 46 10.24 10.04 -6.36
CA ARG A 46 11.12 9.40 -5.37
C ARG A 46 10.82 7.92 -5.22
N GLY A 47 10.70 7.22 -6.35
CA GLY A 47 10.49 5.78 -6.33
C GLY A 47 11.67 5.00 -5.74
N ASP A 48 12.88 5.58 -5.73
CA ASP A 48 14.03 5.09 -4.97
C ASP A 48 13.73 4.98 -3.47
N VAL A 49 13.12 6.01 -2.88
CA VAL A 49 12.68 5.99 -1.48
C VAL A 49 11.55 5.00 -1.29
N LYS A 50 10.55 4.99 -2.17
CA LYS A 50 9.45 4.02 -2.08
C LYS A 50 9.96 2.58 -2.11
N LEU A 51 10.93 2.28 -2.98
CA LEU A 51 11.57 0.97 -3.05
C LEU A 51 12.26 0.64 -1.72
N ALA A 52 13.07 1.56 -1.19
CA ALA A 52 13.75 1.35 0.09
C ALA A 52 12.77 1.14 1.26
N GLN A 53 11.68 1.92 1.32
CA GLN A 53 10.59 1.73 2.29
C GLN A 53 9.92 0.35 2.15
N CYS A 54 9.64 -0.06 0.91
CA CYS A 54 9.06 -1.37 0.62
C CYS A 54 10.01 -2.52 1.01
N GLN A 55 11.32 -2.40 0.73
CA GLN A 55 12.31 -3.39 1.15
C GLN A 55 12.34 -3.53 2.67
N ARG A 56 12.43 -2.40 3.39
CA ARG A 56 12.43 -2.38 4.85
C ARG A 56 11.16 -2.98 5.45
N LEU A 57 10.00 -2.68 4.87
CA LEU A 57 8.71 -3.26 5.25
C LEU A 57 8.69 -4.78 5.08
N LEU A 58 9.06 -5.26 3.89
CA LEU A 58 9.05 -6.69 3.57
C LEU A 58 10.06 -7.46 4.43
N GLU A 59 11.25 -6.93 4.66
CA GLU A 59 12.25 -7.53 5.56
C GLU A 59 11.72 -7.68 7.00
N CYS A 60 11.03 -6.68 7.54
CA CYS A 60 10.41 -6.76 8.87
C CYS A 60 9.30 -7.83 8.91
N ILE A 61 8.45 -7.88 7.89
CA ILE A 61 7.37 -8.85 7.79
C ILE A 61 7.92 -10.27 7.67
N GLU A 62 8.97 -10.48 6.88
CA GLU A 62 9.66 -11.76 6.76
C GLU A 62 10.27 -12.22 8.08
N GLN A 63 10.84 -11.29 8.87
CA GLN A 63 11.33 -11.62 10.21
C GLN A 63 10.21 -12.12 11.13
N LEU A 64 9.06 -11.43 11.16
CA LEU A 64 7.90 -11.86 11.94
C LEU A 64 7.35 -13.20 11.43
N GLN A 65 7.22 -13.36 10.11
CA GLN A 65 6.74 -14.58 9.48
C GLN A 65 7.65 -15.77 9.79
N GLN A 66 8.97 -15.59 9.67
CA GLN A 66 9.95 -16.63 9.97
C GLN A 66 9.95 -17.00 11.46
N LYS A 67 9.66 -16.04 12.34
CA LYS A 67 9.57 -16.26 13.79
C LYS A 67 8.30 -17.03 14.18
N HIS A 68 7.15 -16.71 13.59
CA HIS A 68 5.85 -17.16 14.09
C HIS A 68 5.13 -18.19 13.20
N CYS A 69 5.33 -18.15 11.88
CA CYS A 69 4.71 -19.08 10.94
C CYS A 69 5.67 -19.53 9.81
N PRO A 70 6.87 -20.06 10.13
CA PRO A 70 7.91 -20.37 9.14
C PRO A 70 7.52 -21.47 8.14
N ALA A 71 6.75 -22.47 8.57
CA ALA A 71 6.38 -23.61 7.73
C ALA A 71 5.19 -23.31 6.81
N GLU A 72 4.30 -22.42 7.24
CA GLU A 72 3.07 -22.06 6.55
C GLU A 72 2.90 -20.53 6.61
N PRO A 73 3.61 -19.79 5.74
CA PRO A 73 3.61 -18.34 5.75
C PRO A 73 2.18 -17.81 5.62
N ARG A 74 1.66 -17.07 6.60
CA ARG A 74 0.36 -16.41 6.52
C ARG A 74 0.60 -14.93 6.74
N VAL A 75 0.61 -14.17 5.65
CA VAL A 75 0.87 -12.73 5.68
C VAL A 75 -0.23 -12.00 4.93
N ILE A 76 -0.71 -10.91 5.52
CA ILE A 76 -1.59 -9.92 4.91
C ILE A 76 -0.92 -8.55 5.05
N ILE A 77 -0.79 -7.81 3.96
CA ILE A 77 -0.20 -6.46 3.93
C ILE A 77 -1.18 -5.50 3.28
N CYS A 78 -1.72 -4.59 4.07
CA CYS A 78 -2.67 -3.57 3.63
C CYS A 78 -1.98 -2.20 3.52
N GLY A 79 -2.49 -1.31 2.68
CA GLY A 79 -2.10 0.11 2.80
C GLY A 79 -2.22 0.90 1.52
N ASP A 80 -1.90 2.18 1.64
CA ASP A 80 -1.62 3.06 0.50
C ASP A 80 -0.14 2.93 0.15
N PHE A 81 0.14 2.30 -0.98
CA PHE A 81 1.48 2.06 -1.45
C PHE A 81 2.00 3.14 -2.39
N ASN A 82 1.13 4.06 -2.84
CA ASN A 82 1.47 5.11 -3.78
C ASN A 82 2.23 4.60 -5.02
N PHE A 83 1.89 3.41 -5.52
CA PHE A 83 2.33 2.89 -6.82
C PHE A 83 1.16 2.24 -7.55
N THR A 84 1.20 2.25 -8.89
CA THR A 84 0.09 1.75 -9.72
C THR A 84 0.28 0.28 -10.14
N PRO A 85 -0.76 -0.44 -10.58
CA PRO A 85 -0.67 -1.87 -10.94
C PRO A 85 0.31 -2.19 -12.09
N CYS A 86 0.61 -1.23 -12.96
CA CYS A 86 1.57 -1.41 -14.05
C CYS A 86 3.00 -0.99 -13.68
N SER A 87 3.26 -0.68 -12.41
CA SER A 87 4.54 -0.14 -11.98
C SER A 87 5.59 -1.22 -11.72
N PRO A 88 6.89 -0.91 -11.87
CA PRO A 88 7.96 -1.77 -11.39
C PRO A 88 7.83 -2.17 -9.91
N LEU A 89 7.34 -1.28 -9.04
CA LEU A 89 7.10 -1.60 -7.62
C LEU A 89 5.98 -2.63 -7.42
N TYR A 90 4.90 -2.56 -8.20
CA TYR A 90 3.88 -3.59 -8.17
C TYR A 90 4.43 -4.95 -8.66
N SER A 91 5.25 -4.94 -9.72
CA SER A 91 5.93 -6.15 -10.21
C SER A 91 6.87 -6.72 -9.15
N TYR A 92 7.56 -5.87 -8.38
CA TYR A 92 8.43 -6.31 -7.29
C TYR A 92 7.64 -7.11 -6.26
N PHE A 93 6.51 -6.59 -5.75
CA PHE A 93 5.65 -7.29 -4.79
C PHE A 93 5.09 -8.60 -5.33
N SER A 94 4.65 -8.61 -6.58
CA SER A 94 4.00 -9.79 -7.17
C SER A 94 4.97 -10.89 -7.61
N THR A 95 6.20 -10.54 -7.99
CA THR A 95 7.18 -11.50 -8.54
C THR A 95 8.32 -11.84 -7.59
N GLY A 96 8.49 -11.08 -6.51
CA GLY A 96 9.58 -11.28 -5.55
C GLY A 96 10.93 -10.71 -5.98
N ALA A 97 11.04 -10.13 -7.18
CA ALA A 97 12.30 -9.60 -7.68
C ALA A 97 12.11 -8.39 -8.60
N LEU A 98 13.07 -7.47 -8.55
CA LEU A 98 13.13 -6.32 -9.45
C LEU A 98 14.58 -6.01 -9.83
N ASP A 99 14.84 -5.97 -11.14
CA ASP A 99 16.07 -5.42 -11.70
C ASP A 99 15.94 -3.92 -11.89
N CYS A 100 16.69 -3.15 -11.09
CA CYS A 100 16.63 -1.69 -11.14
C CYS A 100 17.79 -1.06 -11.93
N SER A 101 18.62 -1.86 -12.60
CA SER A 101 19.82 -1.39 -13.29
C SER A 101 19.52 -0.35 -14.38
N GLN A 102 18.37 -0.47 -15.04
CA GLN A 102 17.92 0.43 -16.12
C GLN A 102 16.70 1.28 -15.74
N LEU A 103 16.30 1.30 -14.46
CA LEU A 103 15.13 2.03 -13.99
C LEU A 103 15.53 3.35 -13.35
N LYS A 104 14.84 4.42 -13.75
CA LYS A 104 14.92 5.72 -13.07
C LYS A 104 13.99 5.72 -11.86
N SER A 105 14.37 6.46 -10.83
CA SER A 105 13.54 6.62 -9.62
C SER A 105 12.09 7.03 -9.93
N SER A 106 11.88 7.96 -10.88
CA SER A 106 10.54 8.44 -11.25
C SER A 106 9.64 7.41 -11.93
N ASP A 107 10.21 6.34 -12.47
CA ASP A 107 9.47 5.36 -13.26
C ASP A 107 8.93 4.21 -12.37
N LEU A 108 9.47 4.08 -11.15
CA LEU A 108 9.20 2.95 -10.27
C LEU A 108 7.76 2.86 -9.77
N SER A 109 7.06 3.99 -9.54
CA SER A 109 5.66 3.98 -9.07
C SER A 109 4.62 4.15 -10.19
N CYS A 110 5.05 4.67 -11.36
CA CYS A 110 4.17 4.99 -12.49
C CYS A 110 2.97 5.90 -12.13
N GLN A 111 3.08 6.73 -11.09
CA GLN A 111 2.03 7.70 -10.73
C GLN A 111 1.98 8.91 -11.69
N ILE A 112 3.07 9.18 -12.41
CA ILE A 112 3.13 10.19 -13.47
C ILE A 112 2.94 9.49 -14.80
N ALA A 113 1.86 9.84 -15.52
CA ALA A 113 1.62 9.38 -16.87
C ALA A 113 2.65 9.95 -17.86
N THR A 114 2.73 9.34 -19.05
CA THR A 114 3.72 9.70 -20.08
C THR A 114 3.63 11.17 -20.54
N ASN A 115 2.48 11.83 -20.39
CA ASN A 115 2.29 13.25 -20.69
C ASN A 115 2.64 14.19 -19.51
N GLY A 116 3.14 13.66 -18.39
CA GLY A 116 3.42 14.41 -17.17
C GLY A 116 2.20 14.67 -16.29
N SER A 117 1.03 14.13 -16.66
CA SER A 117 -0.18 14.21 -15.85
C SER A 117 -0.25 13.09 -14.82
N PHE A 118 -0.95 13.31 -13.72
CA PHE A 118 -1.21 12.31 -12.69
C PHE A 118 -2.40 11.39 -13.05
N PHE A 119 -2.90 11.45 -14.29
CA PHE A 119 -4.07 10.68 -14.71
C PHE A 119 -3.65 9.35 -15.33
N HIS A 120 -4.08 8.24 -14.74
CA HIS A 120 -3.96 6.94 -15.40
C HIS A 120 -5.04 6.81 -16.49
N THR A 121 -4.68 6.99 -17.75
CA THR A 121 -5.61 6.98 -18.90
C THR A 121 -5.94 5.57 -19.41
N ARG A 122 -6.29 4.62 -18.54
CA ARG A 122 -6.90 3.35 -18.96
C ARG A 122 -8.34 3.27 -18.47
N LEU A 123 -9.22 4.09 -19.04
CA LEU A 123 -10.67 3.93 -18.89
C LEU A 123 -11.14 2.87 -19.89
N HIS A 124 -11.56 1.69 -19.44
CA HIS A 124 -12.22 0.71 -20.30
C HIS A 124 -13.69 0.51 -19.89
N HIS A 125 -14.60 0.55 -20.86
CA HIS A 125 -16.05 0.41 -20.66
C HIS A 125 -16.50 -1.01 -20.22
N ASP A 126 -15.62 -2.01 -20.29
CA ASP A 126 -15.97 -3.43 -20.05
C ASP A 126 -15.71 -3.91 -18.61
N GLU A 127 -15.22 -3.06 -17.71
CA GLU A 127 -14.91 -3.42 -16.30
C GLU A 127 -16.16 -3.52 -15.40
N ILE A 128 -17.35 -3.21 -15.93
CA ILE A 128 -18.62 -3.05 -15.18
C ILE A 128 -19.20 -4.39 -14.65
N ASN A 129 -18.70 -5.54 -15.13
CA ASN A 129 -19.32 -6.86 -14.91
C ASN A 129 -18.41 -7.97 -14.34
N ARG A 130 -17.20 -7.68 -13.86
CA ARG A 130 -16.27 -8.73 -13.42
C ARG A 130 -15.80 -8.55 -11.99
N HIS A 131 -16.43 -9.24 -11.06
CA HIS A 131 -15.89 -9.39 -9.71
C HIS A 131 -16.30 -10.73 -9.10
N GLN A 132 -15.38 -11.68 -9.17
CA GLN A 132 -15.32 -12.86 -8.30
C GLN A 132 -13.83 -13.14 -8.06
N GLY A 133 -13.21 -12.36 -7.15
CA GLY A 133 -11.76 -12.36 -6.88
C GLY A 133 -11.12 -13.75 -6.86
N GLY A 134 -9.86 -13.82 -7.29
CA GLY A 134 -9.11 -15.09 -7.40
C GLY A 134 -7.58 -14.97 -7.62
N GLY A 135 -7.02 -13.75 -7.65
CA GLY A 135 -5.59 -13.47 -7.62
C GLY A 135 -4.78 -14.00 -8.81
N ALA A 136 -4.53 -13.16 -9.81
CA ALA A 136 -3.26 -13.08 -10.57
C ALA A 136 -3.27 -11.88 -11.54
N ALA A 137 -2.82 -10.70 -11.12
CA ALA A 137 -2.47 -9.63 -12.05
C ALA A 137 -0.97 -9.69 -12.32
N ALA A 138 -0.52 -10.62 -13.17
CA ALA A 138 0.82 -10.61 -13.74
C ALA A 138 0.72 -10.21 -15.21
N GLY A 139 0.50 -8.92 -15.46
CA GLY A 139 0.16 -8.38 -16.79
C GLY A 139 1.17 -7.37 -17.33
N LYS A 140 2.22 -7.86 -18.01
CA LYS A 140 3.11 -7.17 -18.96
C LYS A 140 3.46 -5.71 -18.63
N TYR A 141 4.39 -5.48 -17.69
CA TYR A 141 5.25 -4.32 -17.82
C TYR A 141 6.17 -4.54 -19.02
N THR A 142 5.78 -3.99 -20.16
CA THR A 142 6.70 -3.86 -21.30
C THR A 142 7.31 -2.48 -21.18
N ILE A 143 8.63 -2.41 -20.98
CA ILE A 143 9.39 -1.17 -21.20
C ILE A 143 9.17 -0.81 -22.68
N THR A 144 8.12 -0.06 -22.98
CA THR A 144 7.98 0.54 -24.29
C THR A 144 9.00 1.65 -24.29
N ASN A 145 10.17 1.32 -24.87
CA ASN A 145 11.33 2.19 -25.11
C ASN A 145 10.99 3.64 -24.80
N ALA A 146 11.39 4.09 -23.60
CA ALA A 146 11.31 5.48 -23.20
C ALA A 146 12.06 6.28 -24.25
N THR A 147 11.33 6.77 -25.26
CA THR A 147 11.86 7.65 -26.27
C THR A 147 12.38 8.85 -25.51
N GLU A 148 13.67 9.13 -25.65
CA GLU A 148 14.36 10.25 -25.04
C GLU A 148 13.52 11.53 -25.16
N LYS A 149 12.82 11.90 -24.09
CA LYS A 149 12.13 13.18 -24.05
C LYS A 149 13.15 14.25 -23.79
N LYS A 150 13.53 14.97 -24.86
CA LYS A 150 14.19 16.27 -24.77
C LYS A 150 13.27 17.24 -24.02
N GLY A 151 13.76 17.77 -22.90
CA GLY A 151 13.18 18.93 -22.23
C GLY A 151 12.71 18.64 -20.82
N PHE A 152 13.65 18.74 -19.87
CA PHE A 152 13.56 19.29 -18.52
C PHE A 152 14.69 18.64 -17.70
N HIS A 153 15.88 19.25 -17.77
CA HIS A 153 17.03 18.86 -16.95
C HIS A 153 16.75 19.26 -15.49
N LEU A 154 16.29 18.31 -14.68
CA LEU A 154 16.55 18.32 -13.23
C LEU A 154 17.48 17.14 -12.93
N GLU A 155 18.66 17.41 -12.39
CA GLU A 155 19.72 16.42 -12.16
C GLU A 155 19.29 15.25 -11.26
N TYR A 156 18.24 15.41 -10.46
CA TYR A 156 17.70 14.35 -9.58
C TYR A 156 16.74 13.37 -10.27
N SER A 157 16.10 13.71 -11.40
CA SER A 157 15.11 12.82 -12.05
C SER A 157 15.73 11.72 -12.93
N ASN A 158 17.05 11.70 -13.07
CA ASN A 158 17.78 10.77 -13.92
C ASN A 158 18.70 9.82 -13.14
N LYS A 159 18.60 9.77 -11.80
CA LYS A 159 19.38 8.81 -11.02
C LYS A 159 18.81 7.41 -11.25
N TYR A 160 19.60 6.58 -11.93
CA TYR A 160 19.37 5.14 -11.96
C TYR A 160 19.49 4.58 -10.55
N VAL A 161 18.56 3.70 -10.18
CA VAL A 161 18.53 3.11 -8.84
C VAL A 161 19.67 2.10 -8.67
N GLY A 162 20.01 1.35 -9.72
CA GLY A 162 21.28 0.62 -9.84
C GLY A 162 21.44 -0.65 -8.97
N LYS A 163 20.51 -0.92 -8.03
CA LYS A 163 20.54 -2.10 -7.15
C LYS A 163 19.32 -2.99 -7.38
N ASN A 164 19.54 -4.29 -7.57
CA ASN A 164 18.44 -5.27 -7.63
C ASN A 164 17.80 -5.44 -6.26
N ALA A 165 16.48 -5.62 -6.22
CA ALA A 165 15.71 -5.86 -5.01
C ALA A 165 15.04 -7.24 -5.10
N THR A 166 14.97 -7.95 -3.97
CA THR A 166 14.32 -9.27 -3.86
C THR A 166 13.56 -9.41 -2.55
N HIS A 167 12.54 -10.26 -2.51
CA HIS A 167 11.89 -10.78 -1.29
C HIS A 167 11.43 -12.23 -1.54
N SER A 168 11.14 -12.95 -0.47
CA SER A 168 10.77 -14.38 -0.49
C SER A 168 9.26 -14.63 -0.38
N LEU A 169 8.46 -13.62 -0.01
CA LEU A 169 7.01 -13.75 0.12
C LEU A 169 6.31 -14.00 -1.23
N THR A 170 5.48 -15.05 -1.31
CA THR A 170 4.64 -15.34 -2.49
C THR A 170 3.34 -14.53 -2.44
N LEU A 171 3.41 -13.25 -2.77
CA LEU A 171 2.29 -12.32 -2.62
C LEU A 171 1.37 -12.30 -3.85
N LYS A 172 0.07 -12.16 -3.58
CA LYS A 172 -0.95 -11.77 -4.55
C LYS A 172 -1.77 -10.61 -4.01
N SER A 173 -2.22 -9.71 -4.87
CA SER A 173 -3.23 -8.72 -4.51
C SER A 173 -4.60 -9.39 -4.45
N ALA A 174 -5.40 -9.07 -3.42
CA ALA A 174 -6.75 -9.58 -3.23
C ALA A 174 -7.72 -9.10 -4.33
N TYR A 175 -7.52 -7.87 -4.81
CA TYR A 175 -8.37 -7.30 -5.84
C TYR A 175 -7.98 -7.77 -7.26
N ALA A 176 -6.75 -8.25 -7.44
CA ALA A 176 -6.25 -8.72 -8.71
C ALA A 176 -7.06 -9.90 -9.28
N GLN A 177 -7.59 -9.71 -10.47
CA GLN A 177 -8.20 -10.75 -11.31
C GLN A 177 -7.22 -11.17 -12.42
N GLU A 178 -7.52 -12.29 -13.09
CA GLU A 178 -6.77 -12.70 -14.28
C GLU A 178 -6.73 -11.52 -15.29
N PRO A 179 -5.53 -11.09 -15.72
CA PRO A 179 -5.43 -9.92 -16.55
C PRO A 179 -5.92 -10.29 -17.95
N THR A 180 -6.60 -9.37 -18.63
CA THR A 180 -6.93 -9.53 -20.05
C THR A 180 -6.25 -8.44 -20.86
N ASP A 181 -6.32 -8.51 -22.18
CA ASP A 181 -5.75 -7.48 -23.04
C ASP A 181 -6.25 -6.05 -22.70
N ASN A 182 -7.39 -5.94 -22.00
CA ASN A 182 -8.06 -4.67 -21.69
C ASN A 182 -8.05 -4.26 -20.20
N THR A 183 -7.48 -5.04 -19.27
CA THR A 183 -7.44 -4.65 -17.85
C THR A 183 -6.25 -5.26 -17.12
N THR A 184 -5.71 -4.54 -16.14
CA THR A 184 -4.69 -5.04 -15.21
C THR A 184 -5.25 -6.09 -14.27
N GLY A 185 -6.57 -6.21 -14.16
CA GLY A 185 -7.25 -7.07 -13.19
C GLY A 185 -7.42 -6.41 -11.82
N GLU A 186 -6.83 -5.23 -11.61
CA GLU A 186 -7.01 -4.39 -10.41
C GLU A 186 -8.19 -3.42 -10.59
N PRO A 187 -8.74 -2.84 -9.51
CA PRO A 187 -9.76 -1.81 -9.61
C PRO A 187 -9.26 -0.63 -10.45
N LEU A 188 -10.19 0.09 -11.07
CA LEU A 188 -9.86 1.26 -11.88
C LEU A 188 -9.30 2.41 -11.01
N PHE A 189 -9.83 2.55 -9.80
CA PHE A 189 -9.34 3.50 -8.83
C PHE A 189 -9.65 3.06 -7.40
N THR A 190 -8.74 3.42 -6.50
CA THR A 190 -8.93 3.39 -5.04
C THR A 190 -8.84 4.81 -4.47
N THR A 191 -8.19 5.71 -5.21
CA THR A 191 -8.16 7.16 -4.96
C THR A 191 -8.80 7.93 -6.10
N TYR A 192 -9.72 8.85 -5.77
CA TYR A 192 -10.42 9.72 -6.74
C TYR A 192 -10.42 11.18 -6.25
N HIS A 193 -9.63 12.05 -6.88
CA HIS A 193 -9.73 13.50 -6.69
C HIS A 193 -9.25 14.28 -7.92
N GLU A 194 -9.35 15.61 -7.87
CA GLU A 194 -9.05 16.51 -9.00
C GLU A 194 -7.62 16.37 -9.57
N ARG A 195 -6.68 15.84 -8.78
CA ARG A 195 -5.25 15.76 -9.14
C ARG A 195 -4.76 14.35 -9.41
N PHE A 196 -5.45 13.30 -8.96
CA PHE A 196 -5.04 11.93 -9.21
C PHE A 196 -6.27 11.01 -9.23
N TYR A 197 -6.21 10.04 -10.14
CA TYR A 197 -7.21 9.01 -10.31
C TYR A 197 -6.48 7.72 -10.66
N GLY A 198 -6.62 6.71 -9.81
CA GLY A 198 -5.98 5.42 -10.02
C GLY A 198 -5.95 4.56 -8.76
N THR A 199 -5.45 3.35 -8.93
CA THR A 199 -5.29 2.36 -7.85
C THR A 199 -3.88 2.46 -7.26
N VAL A 200 -3.84 2.69 -5.96
CA VAL A 200 -2.62 2.76 -5.13
C VAL A 200 -2.77 2.04 -3.80
N ASP A 201 -4.00 1.62 -3.47
CA ASP A 201 -4.34 0.91 -2.26
C ASP A 201 -4.46 -0.59 -2.56
N TYR A 202 -3.79 -1.41 -1.75
CA TYR A 202 -3.75 -2.85 -1.98
C TYR A 202 -3.92 -3.63 -0.67
N ILE A 203 -4.49 -4.83 -0.81
CA ILE A 203 -4.44 -5.89 0.19
C ILE A 203 -3.63 -7.03 -0.43
N TRP A 204 -2.36 -7.13 -0.08
CA TRP A 204 -1.49 -8.23 -0.47
C TRP A 204 -1.63 -9.39 0.50
N TYR A 205 -1.60 -10.62 0.01
CA TYR A 205 -1.62 -11.80 0.87
C TYR A 205 -0.75 -12.93 0.31
N THR A 206 -0.22 -13.78 1.19
CA THR A 206 0.59 -14.94 0.79
C THR A 206 -0.27 -16.10 0.27
N THR A 207 0.17 -16.73 -0.81
CA THR A 207 -0.42 -17.96 -1.34
C THR A 207 0.55 -19.14 -1.25
N PRO A 208 0.07 -20.40 -1.19
CA PRO A 208 -1.35 -20.84 -1.21
C PRO A 208 -2.01 -20.95 0.18
N THR A 209 -1.30 -20.57 1.24
CA THR A 209 -1.73 -20.68 2.65
C THR A 209 -2.95 -19.84 2.99
N LEU A 210 -3.12 -18.69 2.33
CA LEU A 210 -4.33 -17.89 2.37
C LEU A 210 -4.98 -17.88 0.98
N THR A 211 -6.31 -17.82 0.95
CA THR A 211 -7.11 -17.74 -0.28
C THR A 211 -8.11 -16.61 -0.15
N CYS A 212 -8.13 -15.70 -1.12
CA CYS A 212 -9.17 -14.68 -1.22
C CYS A 212 -10.45 -15.33 -1.77
N THR A 213 -11.53 -15.33 -0.99
CA THR A 213 -12.82 -15.91 -1.38
C THR A 213 -13.77 -14.89 -2.00
N GLY A 214 -13.50 -13.60 -1.81
CA GLY A 214 -14.31 -12.51 -2.32
C GLY A 214 -13.75 -11.16 -1.88
N VAL A 215 -14.20 -10.12 -2.57
CA VAL A 215 -13.89 -8.72 -2.29
C VAL A 215 -15.17 -7.90 -2.28
N MET A 216 -15.16 -6.77 -1.59
CA MET A 216 -16.25 -5.80 -1.68
C MET A 216 -16.10 -4.97 -2.96
N GLU A 217 -17.19 -4.84 -3.71
CA GLU A 217 -17.24 -4.08 -4.96
C GLU A 217 -16.94 -2.60 -4.76
N MET A 218 -16.17 -2.02 -5.69
CA MET A 218 -16.01 -0.57 -5.75
C MET A 218 -17.31 0.10 -6.26
N PRO A 219 -17.70 1.27 -5.73
CA PRO A 219 -18.85 2.01 -6.21
C PRO A 219 -18.76 2.34 -7.71
N LYS A 220 -19.84 2.07 -8.46
CA LYS A 220 -19.85 2.17 -9.94
C LYS A 220 -19.80 3.59 -10.52
N ASN A 221 -20.20 4.61 -9.77
CA ASN A 221 -20.38 5.96 -10.28
C ASN A 221 -19.62 6.99 -9.44
N ASP A 222 -18.92 7.89 -10.14
CA ASP A 222 -18.26 9.08 -9.60
C ASP A 222 -19.18 9.95 -8.71
N ASP A 223 -20.50 9.89 -8.95
CA ASP A 223 -21.51 10.58 -8.14
C ASP A 223 -21.54 10.13 -6.68
N PHE A 224 -21.13 8.90 -6.37
CA PHE A 224 -20.97 8.43 -4.99
C PHE A 224 -19.92 9.26 -4.25
N PHE A 225 -18.72 9.38 -4.83
CA PHE A 225 -17.61 10.14 -4.25
C PHE A 225 -17.86 11.64 -4.22
N ARG A 226 -18.68 12.19 -5.13
CA ARG A 226 -19.11 13.59 -5.08
C ARG A 226 -20.10 13.89 -3.94
N ARG A 227 -20.85 12.89 -3.47
CA ARG A 227 -21.88 13.04 -2.43
C ARG A 227 -21.34 12.81 -1.02
N ILE A 228 -20.33 11.96 -0.88
CA ILE A 228 -19.69 11.70 0.41
C ILE A 228 -18.64 12.79 0.65
N ARG A 229 -19.01 13.81 1.43
CA ARG A 229 -18.02 14.64 2.11
C ARG A 229 -17.48 13.81 3.28
N SER A 230 -16.19 13.55 3.29
CA SER A 230 -15.51 12.75 4.31
C SER A 230 -15.80 13.30 5.71
N LEU A 231 -16.42 12.48 6.55
CA LEU A 231 -16.45 12.69 7.99
C LEU A 231 -16.05 11.38 8.67
N PRO A 232 -15.18 11.41 9.69
CA PRO A 232 -14.76 10.22 10.45
C PRO A 232 -15.92 9.35 10.98
N THR A 233 -17.08 9.96 11.20
CA THR A 233 -18.30 9.29 11.67
C THR A 233 -18.91 8.33 10.65
N GLN A 234 -18.70 8.56 9.35
CA GLN A 234 -19.16 7.62 8.31
C GLN A 234 -18.26 6.39 8.24
N LEU A 235 -16.95 6.56 8.42
CA LEU A 235 -16.00 5.44 8.43
C LEU A 235 -16.28 4.49 9.60
N LEU A 236 -16.41 5.02 10.83
CA LEU A 236 -16.72 4.20 11.99
C LEU A 236 -18.04 3.45 11.81
N ARG A 237 -19.08 4.11 11.27
CA ARG A 237 -20.36 3.47 10.98
C ARG A 237 -20.21 2.30 10.00
N GLU A 238 -19.46 2.47 8.91
CA GLU A 238 -19.22 1.39 7.94
C GLU A 238 -18.45 0.23 8.60
N ILE A 239 -17.39 0.53 9.36
CA ILE A 239 -16.63 -0.48 10.10
C ILE A 239 -17.55 -1.29 11.01
N LEU A 240 -18.39 -0.63 11.81
CA LEU A 240 -19.31 -1.30 12.73
C LEU A 240 -20.45 -2.06 12.00
N THR A 241 -20.83 -1.60 10.81
CA THR A 241 -21.85 -2.28 9.98
C THR A 241 -21.31 -3.59 9.42
N TRP A 242 -20.09 -3.58 8.88
CA TRP A 242 -19.46 -4.77 8.30
C TRP A 242 -18.81 -5.68 9.33
N ALA A 243 -18.45 -5.11 10.49
CA ALA A 243 -17.89 -5.82 11.61
C ALA A 243 -16.71 -6.75 11.19
N PRO A 244 -15.65 -6.23 10.54
CA PRO A 244 -14.51 -7.04 10.12
C PRO A 244 -13.73 -7.59 11.32
N ASP A 245 -13.01 -8.71 11.17
CA ASP A 245 -12.16 -9.23 12.26
C ASP A 245 -10.81 -8.51 12.37
N VAL A 246 -10.37 -7.89 11.28
CA VAL A 246 -9.11 -7.15 11.17
C VAL A 246 -9.38 -5.86 10.43
N ILE A 247 -8.96 -4.73 10.99
CA ILE A 247 -9.09 -3.39 10.41
C ILE A 247 -7.68 -2.82 10.27
N CYS A 248 -7.35 -2.30 9.09
CA CYS A 248 -6.08 -1.60 8.84
C CYS A 248 -6.40 -0.18 8.40
N LEU A 249 -5.89 0.82 9.14
CA LEU A 249 -6.13 2.24 8.87
C LEU A 249 -4.81 2.98 8.67
N GLN A 250 -4.81 3.95 7.76
CA GLN A 250 -3.70 4.85 7.47
C GLN A 250 -4.12 6.30 7.74
N GLU A 251 -3.14 7.17 7.95
CA GLU A 251 -3.36 8.58 8.32
C GLU A 251 -4.25 8.74 9.56
N VAL A 252 -4.11 7.81 10.51
CA VAL A 252 -4.89 7.82 11.75
C VAL A 252 -4.36 8.91 12.67
N ASP A 253 -5.17 9.96 12.83
CA ASP A 253 -5.13 10.87 13.96
C ASP A 253 -6.12 10.43 15.04
N HIS A 254 -6.08 11.06 16.22
CA HIS A 254 -7.02 10.80 17.31
C HIS A 254 -7.20 9.31 17.67
N PHE A 255 -6.10 8.56 17.68
CA PHE A 255 -6.13 7.12 17.96
C PHE A 255 -6.70 6.85 19.36
N ASP A 256 -6.10 7.43 20.41
CA ASP A 256 -6.47 7.14 21.80
C ASP A 256 -7.88 7.67 22.16
N ASP A 257 -8.18 8.91 21.76
CA ASP A 257 -9.37 9.65 22.18
C ASP A 257 -10.61 9.41 21.30
N TYR A 258 -10.46 8.79 20.13
CA TYR A 258 -11.59 8.45 19.26
C TYR A 258 -11.56 6.99 18.80
N PHE A 259 -10.60 6.58 17.97
CA PHE A 259 -10.65 5.26 17.32
C PHE A 259 -10.58 4.09 18.31
N GLU A 260 -9.60 4.11 19.22
CA GLU A 260 -9.43 3.08 20.25
C GLU A 260 -10.63 3.08 21.20
N THR A 261 -11.06 4.25 21.66
CA THR A 261 -12.21 4.37 22.57
C THR A 261 -13.49 3.77 21.95
N GLU A 262 -13.82 4.13 20.72
CA GLU A 262 -15.04 3.68 20.05
C GLU A 262 -14.96 2.22 19.59
N LEU A 263 -13.82 1.75 19.09
CA LEU A 263 -13.68 0.36 18.63
C LEU A 263 -13.53 -0.62 19.81
N ALA A 264 -12.86 -0.22 20.89
CA ALA A 264 -12.76 -1.05 22.10
C ALA A 264 -14.13 -1.32 22.73
N SER A 265 -15.04 -0.33 22.74
CA SER A 265 -16.41 -0.55 23.22
C SER A 265 -17.21 -1.54 22.36
N HIS A 266 -16.70 -1.88 21.17
CA HIS A 266 -17.27 -2.86 20.24
C HIS A 266 -16.43 -4.16 20.12
N GLY A 267 -15.48 -4.38 21.04
CA GLY A 267 -14.74 -5.64 21.16
C GLY A 267 -13.51 -5.75 20.25
N TYR A 268 -12.96 -4.61 19.85
CA TYR A 268 -11.67 -4.55 19.16
C TYR A 268 -10.53 -4.19 20.11
N GLU A 269 -9.32 -4.64 19.80
CA GLU A 269 -8.08 -4.17 20.40
C GLU A 269 -7.24 -3.51 19.29
N GLY A 270 -6.88 -2.24 19.46
CA GLY A 270 -6.07 -1.48 18.51
C GLY A 270 -4.60 -1.35 18.91
N LYS A 271 -3.71 -1.38 17.91
CA LYS A 271 -2.31 -0.96 18.00
C LYS A 271 -2.02 0.13 16.99
N TYR A 272 -1.09 1.02 17.33
CA TYR A 272 -0.84 2.25 16.58
C TYR A 272 0.65 2.58 16.52
N GLN A 273 1.14 2.79 15.30
CA GLN A 273 2.45 3.39 15.08
C GLN A 273 2.27 4.81 14.56
N ARG A 274 2.62 5.78 15.41
CA ARG A 274 2.66 7.20 15.04
C ARG A 274 3.89 7.50 14.19
N ARG A 275 3.79 8.47 13.28
CA ARG A 275 4.95 9.07 12.61
C ARG A 275 5.82 9.83 13.62
N THR A 276 7.15 9.82 13.40
CA THR A 276 8.12 10.45 14.31
C THR A 276 8.36 11.95 14.06
N GLY A 277 7.84 12.50 12.97
CA GLY A 277 7.97 13.92 12.63
C GLY A 277 7.20 14.87 13.57
N GLU A 278 7.70 16.10 13.71
CA GLU A 278 7.11 17.12 14.60
C GLU A 278 5.82 17.75 14.05
N THR A 279 5.62 17.71 12.73
CA THR A 279 4.55 18.43 12.03
C THR A 279 3.32 17.59 11.71
N THR A 280 3.44 16.26 11.78
CA THR A 280 2.35 15.32 11.46
C THR A 280 2.12 14.40 12.65
N LEU A 281 0.91 14.44 13.21
CA LEU A 281 0.52 13.66 14.39
C LEU A 281 -0.21 12.35 14.02
N ASP A 282 -0.32 12.04 12.73
CA ASP A 282 -0.99 10.85 12.21
C ASP A 282 -0.06 9.62 12.20
N GLY A 283 -0.62 8.46 11.85
CA GLY A 283 0.11 7.20 11.81
C GLY A 283 -0.68 6.07 11.15
N CYS A 284 -0.26 4.84 11.41
CA CYS A 284 -0.94 3.63 10.95
C CYS A 284 -1.47 2.85 12.15
N ALA A 285 -2.69 2.32 12.03
CA ALA A 285 -3.31 1.52 13.08
C ALA A 285 -3.81 0.17 12.55
N ILE A 286 -3.70 -0.87 13.39
CA ILE A 286 -4.35 -2.16 13.17
C ILE A 286 -5.25 -2.44 14.36
N PHE A 287 -6.52 -2.75 14.10
CA PHE A 287 -7.45 -3.24 15.10
C PHE A 287 -7.81 -4.69 14.81
N ILE A 288 -7.86 -5.52 15.85
CA ILE A 288 -8.30 -6.90 15.75
C ILE A 288 -9.54 -7.13 16.61
N ARG A 289 -10.45 -7.98 16.17
CA ARG A 289 -11.57 -8.43 17.01
C ARG A 289 -11.04 -9.40 18.06
N SER A 290 -11.09 -9.02 19.33
CA SER A 290 -10.56 -9.82 20.45
C SER A 290 -11.28 -11.16 20.65
N ALA A 291 -12.49 -11.32 20.08
CA ALA A 291 -13.22 -12.59 20.06
C ALA A 291 -12.71 -13.60 19.02
N THR A 292 -11.91 -13.14 18.03
CA THR A 292 -11.39 -13.97 16.93
C THR A 292 -9.88 -14.17 17.04
N PHE A 293 -9.16 -13.12 17.47
CA PHE A 293 -7.69 -13.11 17.49
C PHE A 293 -7.14 -12.60 18.83
N THR A 294 -5.92 -13.00 19.15
CA THR A 294 -5.06 -12.38 20.17
C THR A 294 -3.79 -11.84 19.52
N ILE A 295 -3.25 -10.72 20.03
CA ILE A 295 -1.97 -10.18 19.56
C ILE A 295 -0.83 -10.89 20.30
N VAL A 296 0.06 -11.53 19.54
CA VAL A 296 1.24 -12.22 20.06
C VAL A 296 2.46 -11.31 20.07
N GLU A 297 2.62 -10.50 19.03
CA GLU A 297 3.73 -9.57 18.89
C GLU A 297 3.31 -8.36 18.06
N GLU A 298 3.83 -7.21 18.44
CA GLU A 298 3.67 -5.94 17.74
C GLU A 298 5.06 -5.45 17.30
N MET A 299 5.13 -4.94 16.08
CA MET A 299 6.33 -4.34 15.51
C MET A 299 5.96 -3.03 14.83
N GLY A 300 6.35 -1.92 15.47
CA GLY A 300 6.43 -0.62 14.84
C GLY A 300 7.61 -0.56 13.86
N ILE A 301 7.39 0.05 12.69
CA ILE A 301 8.41 0.18 11.65
C ILE A 301 8.53 1.64 11.27
N GLU A 302 9.66 2.24 11.60
CA GLU A 302 10.06 3.56 11.11
C GLU A 302 10.88 3.39 9.84
N PHE A 303 10.50 4.13 8.79
CA PHE A 303 11.27 4.09 7.55
C PHE A 303 12.43 5.07 7.53
N LYS A 304 12.40 6.10 8.36
CA LYS A 304 13.53 7.01 8.52
C LYS A 304 14.68 6.26 9.19
N VAL A 305 15.85 6.27 8.57
CA VAL A 305 17.05 5.62 9.10
C VAL A 305 18.18 6.62 9.09
N GLU A 306 18.59 7.08 10.27
CA GLU A 306 19.67 8.06 10.39
C GLU A 306 20.94 7.59 9.68
N ASN A 307 21.49 8.45 8.81
CA ASN A 307 22.67 8.21 8.00
C ASN A 307 22.51 7.17 6.87
N ASP A 308 21.29 6.74 6.53
CA ASP A 308 21.06 5.92 5.33
C ASP A 308 21.11 6.76 4.04
N PRO A 309 21.76 6.30 2.97
CA PRO A 309 21.92 7.11 1.75
C PRO A 309 20.61 7.41 0.99
N VAL A 310 19.49 6.77 1.33
CA VAL A 310 18.18 6.95 0.69
C VAL A 310 17.08 7.28 1.70
N LEU A 311 17.14 6.70 2.90
CA LEU A 311 16.12 6.78 3.95
C LEU A 311 16.41 7.81 5.06
N ASP A 312 17.46 8.62 4.93
CA ASP A 312 17.77 9.75 5.81
C ASP A 312 17.06 11.06 5.40
#